data_AF-A0A2E2V1A7-F1
#
_entry.id   AF-A0A2E2V1A7-F1
#
_cell.length_a   1.000
_cell.length_b   1.000
_cell.length_c   1.000
_cell.angle_alpha   90.00
_cell.angle_beta   90.00
_cell.angle_gamma   90.00
#
_symmetry.space_group_name_H-M   'P 1'
#
loop_
_entity.id
_entity.type
_entity.pdbx_description
1 polymer ?
#
loop_
_entity_poly.entity_id
_entity_poly.type
_entity_poly.pdbx_seq_one_letter_code
_entity_poly.pdbx_strand_id
1 'polypeptide(L)'
;MGSVIRKKIKVGLVANRARANTNIFLELDTYLVREKGLKYITAFRDNTNYIKSARTGLGIFEMGESATAQDREEWKPLIRWLGL
;
A
#
# COMPACT_ATOMS: atom_id res chain seq x y z
N MET A 1 17.87 5.85 -13.96
CA MET A 1 16.45 5.51 -13.73
C MET A 1 15.66 5.92 -14.96
N GLY A 2 15.10 4.96 -15.69
CA GLY A 2 14.48 5.18 -17.01
C GLY A 2 13.30 6.14 -16.93
N SER A 3 13.26 7.11 -17.85
CA SER A 3 12.19 8.09 -17.95
C SER A 3 10.90 7.38 -18.36
N VAL A 4 9.99 7.23 -17.39
CA VAL A 4 8.64 6.75 -17.63
C VAL A 4 8.00 7.64 -18.71
N ILE A 5 7.58 7.05 -19.83
CA ILE A 5 6.98 7.78 -20.96
C ILE A 5 5.66 8.39 -20.50
N ARG A 6 5.72 9.66 -20.07
CA ARG A 6 4.73 10.39 -19.25
C ARG A 6 3.33 10.54 -19.83
N LYS A 7 3.08 10.19 -21.09
CA LYS A 7 1.82 10.56 -21.76
C LYS A 7 0.75 9.46 -21.84
N LYS A 8 1.03 8.23 -21.40
CA LYS A 8 0.05 7.11 -21.52
C LYS A 8 -0.17 6.26 -20.28
N ILE A 9 0.47 6.55 -19.14
CA ILE A 9 0.32 5.68 -17.95
C ILE A 9 -0.06 6.46 -16.70
N LYS A 10 -1.02 5.89 -15.95
CA LYS A 10 -1.40 6.37 -14.62
C LYS A 10 -0.33 5.91 -13.64
N VAL A 11 0.34 6.85 -12.97
CA VAL A 11 1.32 6.55 -11.92
C VAL A 11 0.66 6.78 -10.57
N GLY A 12 0.83 5.81 -9.67
CA GLY A 12 0.24 5.80 -8.34
C GLY A 12 1.30 5.59 -7.26
N LEU A 13 1.10 6.18 -6.09
CA LEU A 13 1.98 6.00 -4.94
C LEU A 13 1.30 5.07 -3.93
N VAL A 14 2.02 4.05 -3.46
CA VAL A 14 1.58 3.14 -2.40
C VAL A 14 2.62 3.19 -1.28
N ALA A 15 2.18 3.48 -0.07
CA ALA A 15 3.07 3.36 1.09
C ALA A 15 3.19 1.89 1.48
N ASN A 16 4.41 1.39 1.66
CA ASN A 16 4.66 0.00 2.03
C ASN A 16 5.38 -0.07 3.38
N ARG A 17 5.10 -1.11 4.18
CA ARG A 17 5.59 -1.24 5.57
C ARG A 17 5.31 0.01 6.41
N ALA A 18 4.13 0.60 6.21
CA ALA A 18 3.68 1.72 7.01
C ALA A 18 3.53 1.29 8.47
N ARG A 19 4.22 1.97 9.38
CA ARG A 19 4.06 1.77 10.82
C ARG A 19 3.32 2.97 11.38
N ALA A 20 2.02 2.80 11.65
CA ALA A 20 1.12 3.85 12.13
C ALA A 20 1.63 4.57 13.40
N ASN A 21 2.46 3.89 14.20
CA ASN A 21 2.97 4.41 15.48
C ASN A 21 4.35 5.07 15.37
N THR A 22 4.85 5.32 14.15
CA THR A 22 6.16 5.98 13.96
C THR A 22 5.95 7.41 13.49
N ASN A 23 6.51 8.38 14.24
CA ASN A 23 6.52 9.81 13.87
C ASN A 23 6.99 10.05 12.42
N ILE A 24 7.87 9.19 11.92
CA ILE A 24 8.42 9.23 10.57
C ILE A 24 7.33 9.03 9.49
N PHE A 25 6.34 8.18 9.73
CA PHE A 25 5.25 7.98 8.78
C PHE A 25 4.35 9.22 8.69
N LEU A 26 4.07 9.87 9.83
CA LEU A 26 3.28 11.11 9.89
C LEU A 26 4.03 12.29 9.26
N GLU A 27 5.34 12.38 9.46
CA GLU A 27 6.17 13.42 8.86
C GLU A 27 6.28 13.26 7.34
N LEU A 28 6.46 12.02 6.86
CA LEU A 28 6.50 11.70 5.44
C LEU A 28 5.12 11.89 4.77
N ASP A 29 4.04 11.52 5.45
CA ASP A 29 2.66 11.78 5.00
C ASP A 29 2.40 13.29 4.89
N THR A 30 2.81 14.06 5.91
CA THR A 30 2.71 15.52 5.91
C THR A 30 3.49 16.13 4.73
N TYR A 31 4.73 15.71 4.49
CA TYR A 31 5.54 16.20 3.38
C TYR A 31 4.91 15.86 2.01
N LEU A 32 4.56 14.59 1.79
CA LEU A 32 4.08 14.14 0.48
C LEU A 32 2.67 14.64 0.15
N VAL A 33 1.78 14.70 1.14
CA VAL A 33 0.42 15.20 0.95
C VAL A 33 0.39 16.72 0.93
N ARG A 34 1.03 17.40 1.89
CA ARG A 34 0.94 18.87 2.00
C ARG A 34 1.87 19.62 1.06
N GLU A 35 3.11 19.17 0.89
CA GLU A 35 4.08 19.94 0.08
C GLU A 35 4.11 19.51 -1.39
N LYS A 36 3.82 18.25 -1.68
CA LYS A 36 3.84 17.72 -3.06
C LYS A 36 2.45 17.48 -3.66
N GLY A 37 1.38 17.53 -2.86
CA GLY A 37 0.01 17.25 -3.31
C GLY A 37 -0.20 15.80 -3.77
N LEU A 38 0.72 14.89 -3.43
CA LEU A 38 0.71 13.50 -3.85
C LEU A 38 0.00 12.67 -2.78
N LYS A 39 -1.25 12.28 -3.05
CA LYS A 39 -2.03 11.40 -2.18
C LYS A 39 -1.69 9.93 -2.50
N TYR A 40 -1.40 9.15 -1.47
CA TYR A 40 -1.28 7.70 -1.61
C TYR A 40 -2.60 7.09 -2.06
N ILE A 41 -2.52 6.06 -2.90
CA ILE A 41 -3.68 5.22 -3.21
C ILE A 41 -4.07 4.41 -1.98
N THR A 42 -3.07 3.79 -1.34
CA THR A 42 -3.22 3.05 -0.08
C THR A 42 -1.90 2.99 0.68
N ALA A 43 -1.96 2.53 1.91
CA ALA A 43 -0.81 2.22 2.75
C ALA A 43 -0.94 0.78 3.26
N PHE A 44 0.11 -0.03 3.03
CA PHE A 44 0.21 -1.38 3.56
C PHE A 44 1.03 -1.37 4.84
N ARG A 45 0.43 -1.87 5.92
CA ARG A 45 1.08 -1.94 7.23
C ARG A 45 2.20 -2.97 7.27
N ASP A 46 3.15 -2.76 8.19
CA ASP A 46 4.11 -3.80 8.53
C ASP A 46 3.42 -4.90 9.36
N ASN A 47 3.08 -6.02 8.71
CA ASN A 47 2.36 -7.14 9.30
C ASN A 47 3.01 -8.49 8.93
N THR A 48 3.01 -9.41 9.89
CA THR A 48 3.52 -10.77 9.71
C THR A 48 2.73 -11.58 8.68
N ASN A 49 1.48 -11.21 8.37
CA ASN A 49 0.68 -11.86 7.34
C ASN A 49 1.36 -11.87 5.97
N TYR A 50 2.05 -10.78 5.59
CA TYR A 50 2.80 -10.72 4.33
C TYR A 50 4.03 -11.65 4.34
N ILE A 51 4.70 -11.79 5.48
CA ILE A 51 5.82 -12.74 5.64
C ILE A 51 5.29 -14.18 5.55
N LYS A 52 4.16 -14.47 6.20
CA LYS A 52 3.52 -15.79 6.17
C LYS A 52 3.08 -16.14 4.74
N SER A 53 2.37 -15.22 4.08
CA SER A 53 1.98 -15.31 2.67
C SER A 53 3.16 -15.69 1.77
N ALA A 54 4.27 -14.95 1.86
CA ALA A 54 5.48 -15.24 1.10
C ALA A 54 6.11 -16.61 1.43
N ARG A 55 6.07 -17.05 2.70
CA ARG A 55 6.61 -18.35 3.12
C ARG A 55 5.75 -19.53 2.69
N THR A 56 4.43 -19.38 2.65
CA THR A 56 3.50 -20.47 2.32
C THR A 56 3.13 -20.50 0.83
N GLY A 57 3.51 -19.48 0.07
CA GLY A 57 3.10 -19.34 -1.34
C GLY A 57 1.62 -18.99 -1.51
N LEU A 58 0.96 -18.49 -0.46
CA LEU A 58 -0.45 -18.09 -0.47
C LEU A 58 -0.56 -16.58 -0.58
N GLY A 59 -1.54 -16.07 -1.31
CA GLY A 59 -1.95 -14.67 -1.29
C GLY A 59 -2.69 -14.30 -0.01
N ILE A 60 -2.72 -13.00 0.33
CA ILE A 60 -3.44 -12.46 1.49
C ILE A 60 -4.95 -12.84 1.47
N PHE A 61 -5.55 -12.88 0.29
CA PHE A 61 -6.97 -13.26 0.12
C PHE A 61 -7.22 -14.77 0.24
N GLU A 62 -6.18 -15.60 0.16
CA GLU A 62 -6.26 -17.06 0.31
C GLU A 62 -6.04 -17.50 1.76
N MET A 63 -5.53 -16.61 2.61
CA MET A 63 -5.41 -16.82 4.04
C MET A 63 -6.76 -16.58 4.75
N GLY A 64 -6.90 -17.11 5.97
CA GLY A 64 -8.12 -16.97 6.77
C GLY A 64 -8.60 -15.51 6.90
N GLU A 65 -9.90 -15.30 6.69
CA GLU A 65 -10.47 -13.96 6.55
C GLU A 65 -10.28 -13.11 7.79
N SER A 66 -10.55 -13.66 8.97
CA SER A 66 -10.38 -12.94 10.24
C SER A 66 -8.92 -12.53 10.48
N ALA A 67 -7.96 -13.36 10.06
CA ALA A 67 -6.54 -13.07 10.23
C ALA A 67 -6.05 -11.97 9.29
N THR A 68 -6.69 -11.81 8.13
CA THR A 68 -6.29 -10.85 7.08
C THR A 68 -7.29 -9.72 6.86
N ALA A 69 -8.32 -9.59 7.71
CA ALA A 69 -9.40 -8.63 7.53
C ALA A 69 -8.88 -7.20 7.33
N GLN A 70 -7.94 -6.77 8.17
CA GLN A 70 -7.34 -5.44 8.05
C GLN A 70 -6.50 -5.30 6.78
N ASP A 71 -5.68 -6.30 6.43
CA ASP A 71 -4.90 -6.25 5.20
C ASP A 71 -5.84 -6.14 3.98
N ARG A 72 -6.94 -6.92 3.95
CA ARG A 72 -7.95 -6.86 2.89
C ARG A 72 -8.58 -5.47 2.76
N GLU A 73 -8.87 -4.78 3.87
CA GLU A 73 -9.34 -3.39 3.82
C GLU A 73 -8.31 -2.45 3.19
N GLU A 74 -7.03 -2.61 3.50
CA GLU A 74 -5.93 -1.81 2.91
C GLU A 74 -5.75 -2.10 1.41
N TRP A 75 -6.10 -3.29 0.93
CA TRP A 75 -6.07 -3.62 -0.50
C TRP A 75 -7.20 -2.98 -1.31
N LYS A 76 -8.38 -2.72 -0.70
CA LYS A 76 -9.56 -2.21 -1.42
C LYS A 76 -9.30 -0.90 -2.21
N PRO A 77 -8.64 0.14 -1.66
CA PRO A 77 -8.37 1.35 -2.43
C PRO A 77 -7.49 1.12 -3.66
N LEU A 78 -6.52 0.19 -3.56
CA LEU A 78 -5.64 -0.14 -4.69
C LEU A 78 -6.39 -0.92 -5.78
N ILE A 79 -7.20 -1.91 -5.40
CA ILE A 79 -8.05 -2.68 -6.32
C ILE A 79 -9.01 -1.73 -7.06
N ARG A 80 -9.68 -0.83 -6.32
CA ARG A 80 -10.53 0.20 -6.93
C ARG A 80 -9.77 1.12 -7.88
N TRP A 81 -8.54 1.49 -7.56
CA TRP A 81 -7.72 2.33 -8.43
C TRP A 81 -7.33 1.62 -9.74
N LEU A 82 -7.11 0.31 -9.68
CA LEU A 82 -6.88 -0.53 -10.86
C LEU A 82 -8.14 -0.76 -11.70
N GLY A 83 -9.33 -0.49 -11.15
CA GLY A 83 -10.62 -0.71 -11.83
C GLY A 83 -11.07 -2.18 -11.80
N LEU A 84 -10.62 -2.92 -10.79
CA LEU A 84 -11.02 -4.31 -10.51
C LEU A 84 -12.13 -4.37 -9.45
#